data_AF-A0A2K3JYS9-F1
#
_entry.id   AF-A0A2K3JYS9-F1
#
_cell.length_a   1.000
_cell.length_b   1.000
_cell.length_c   1.000
_cell.angle_alpha   90.00
_cell.angle_beta   90.00
_cell.angle_gamma   90.00
#
_symmetry.space_group_name_H-M   'P 1'
#
loop_
_entity.id
_entity.type
_entity.pdbx_description
1 polymer ?
#
loop_
_entity_poly.entity_id
_entity_poly.type
_entity_poly.pdbx_seq_one_letter_code
_entity_poly.pdbx_strand_id
1 'polypeptide(L)' 'MSVVGFDFGNESCIVAVARQRGIDVVLNDESKRETPAIV' A
#
# COMPACT_ATOMS: atom_id res chain seq x y z
N MET A 1 -0.96 -17.69 4.21
CA MET A 1 -1.93 -16.59 4.14
C MET A 1 -1.13 -15.29 4.21
N SER A 2 -1.42 -14.30 3.36
CA SER A 2 -0.72 -13.01 3.34
C SER A 2 -1.57 -11.97 4.07
N VAL A 3 -0.92 -11.01 4.74
CA VAL A 3 -1.59 -9.92 5.48
C VAL A 3 -1.35 -8.61 4.75
N VAL A 4 -2.35 -7.73 4.74
CA VAL A 4 -2.26 -6.40 4.14
C VAL A 4 -2.22 -5.36 5.25
N GLY A 5 -1.25 -4.46 5.18
CA GLY A 5 -1.15 -3.25 6.00
C GLY A 5 -1.57 -2.04 5.19
N PHE A 6 -2.30 -1.13 5.85
CA PHE A 6 -2.72 0.15 5.30
C PHE A 6 -2.14 1.27 6.16
N ASP A 7 -1.48 2.21 5.51
CA ASP A 7 -1.20 3.52 6.08
C ASP A 7 -2.22 4.51 5.53
N PHE A 8 -3.13 5.00 6.38
CA PHE A 8 -4.17 5.95 6.02
C PHE A 8 -3.72 7.37 6.41
N GLY A 9 -3.03 8.04 5.48
CA GLY A 9 -2.68 9.44 5.62
C GLY A 9 -3.80 10.38 5.16
N ASN A 10 -3.68 11.66 5.53
CA ASN A 10 -4.65 12.68 5.14
C ASN A 10 -4.57 13.03 3.64
N GLU A 11 -3.38 12.97 3.04
CA GLU A 11 -3.15 13.32 1.63
C GLU A 11 -3.01 12.08 0.73
N SER A 12 -2.32 11.05 1.23
CA SER A 12 -2.09 9.80 0.52
C SER A 12 -2.11 8.59 1.46
N CYS A 13 -2.33 7.42 0.86
CA CYS A 13 -2.33 6.13 1.50
C CYS A 13 -1.25 5.23 0.88
N ILE A 14 -0.64 4.38 1.71
CA ILE A 14 0.31 3.35 1.27
C ILE A 14 -0.25 1.98 1.62
N VAL A 15 -0.11 1.04 0.68
CA VAL A 15 -0.51 -0.37 0.89
C VAL A 15 0.73 -1.23 0.88
N ALA A 16 0.88 -2.05 1.93
CA ALA A 16 1.97 -3.00 2.05
C ALA A 16 1.44 -4.41 2.29
N VAL A 17 2.13 -5.41 1.76
CA VAL A 17 1.70 -6.82 1.85
C VAL A 17 2.82 -7.65 2.45
N ALA A 18 2.54 -8.33 3.56
CA ALA A 18 3.45 -9.28 4.17
C ALA A 18 3.45 -10.60 3.38
N ARG A 19 4.60 -10.95 2.79
CA ARG A 19 4.81 -12.16 1.97
C ARG A 19 5.99 -12.96 2.52
N GLN A 20 6.38 -14.04 1.84
CA GLN A 20 7.47 -14.90 2.33
C GLN A 20 8.76 -14.09 2.52
N ARG A 21 9.20 -13.98 3.78
CA ARG A 21 10.47 -13.36 4.21
C ARG A 21 10.55 -11.84 3.99
N GLY A 22 9.44 -11.12 3.79
CA GLY A 22 9.48 -9.68 3.59
C GLY A 22 8.12 -8.98 3.55
N ILE A 23 8.19 -7.65 3.39
CA ILE A 23 7.03 -6.76 3.22
C ILE A 23 7.26 -5.99 1.93
N ASP A 24 6.30 -6.07 1.01
CA ASP A 24 6.34 -5.36 -0.25
C ASP A 24 5.35 -4.19 -0.21
N VAL A 25 5.79 -2.99 -0.60
CA VAL A 25 4.89 -1.87 -0.90
C VAL A 25 4.36 -2.06 -2.32
N VAL A 26 3.04 -2.17 -2.45
CA VAL A 26 2.41 -2.44 -3.75
C VAL A 26 2.19 -1.15 -4.53
N LEU A 27 2.16 -1.28 -5.85
CA LEU A 27 1.87 -0.16 -6.75
C LEU A 27 0.37 -0.07 -7.00
N ASN A 28 -0.13 1.14 -7.21
CA ASN A 28 -1.44 1.39 -7.80
C ASN A 28 -1.40 1.18 -9.34
N ASP A 29 -2.53 1.41 -9.99
CA ASP A 29 -2.69 1.35 -11.45
C ASP A 29 -1.84 2.38 -12.20
N GLU A 30 -1.49 3.50 -11.57
CA GLU A 30 -0.54 4.50 -12.09
C GLU A 30 0.94 4.13 -11.87
N SER A 31 1.25 2.93 -11.37
CA SER A 31 2.61 2.49 -11.03
C SER A 31 3.29 3.34 -9.94
N LYS A 32 2.51 3.98 -9.06
CA LYS A 32 2.98 4.73 -7.89
C LYS A 32 2.79 3.91 -6.61
N ARG A 33 3.63 4.16 -5.61
CA ARG A 33 3.56 3.53 -4.28
C ARG A 33 2.59 4.22 -3.31
N GLU A 34 2.15 5.42 -3.67
CA GLU A 34 1.20 6.23 -2.90
C GLU A 34 -0.09 6.39 -3.70
N THR A 35 -1.22 6.30 -3.01
CA THR A 35 -2.55 6.52 -3.59
C THR A 35 -3.17 7.76 -2.94
N PRO A 36 -3.62 8.78 -3.70
CA PRO A 36 -4.31 9.93 -3.12
C PRO A 36 -5.51 9.51 -2.26
N ALA A 37 -5.62 10.08 -1.06
CA ALA A 37 -6.68 9.77 -0.10
C ALA A 37 -7.97 10.57 -0.39
N ILE A 38 -8.60 10.31 -1.53
CA ILE A 38 -9.82 11.00 -2.01
C ILE A 38 -10.92 9.97 -2.31
N VAL A 39 -12.19 10.37 -2.22
CA VAL A 39 -13.37 9.55 -2.54
C VAL A 39 -14.07 10.06 -3.79
#